data_AF-A0A355TCP8-F1
#
_entry.id   AF-A0A355TCP8-F1
#
_cell.length_a   1.000
_cell.length_b   1.000
_cell.length_c   1.000
_cell.angle_alpha   90.00
_cell.angle_beta   90.00
_cell.angle_gamma   90.00
#
_symmetry.space_group_name_H-M   'P 1'
#
loop_
_entity.id
_entity.type
_entity.pdbx_description
1 polymer ?
#
loop_
_entity_poly.entity_id
_entity_poly.type
_entity_poly.pdbx_seq_one_letter_code
_entity_poly.pdbx_strand_id
1 'polypeptide(L)'
;MVFSFARRVGLVVLVFCCFATSALAEEKVRLVPNRTWTPGAVRSFDVREICQPGYAKSVRKTSKKLKDKIYKKYGVQKDPKRYKIDHLIPLSIGGSDTEANLWPSPLFTQPVNGYDKDRMEFRLYRMVCHEGYNVRVAQRALQKDWQVAYDKYCPEPDSCPSFVAYMEAKGIAITRKARDAAKKKKLEEEARKKAAQKNVPEKSSLCGSALSFIKRLFGFE
;
A
#
# COMPACT_ATOMS: atom_id res chain seq x y z
N MET A 1 91.86 15.98 27.05
CA MET A 1 91.42 14.62 26.61
C MET A 1 90.67 14.03 27.79
N VAL A 2 89.41 13.59 27.75
CA VAL A 2 88.61 12.95 26.70
C VAL A 2 87.11 13.21 27.01
N PHE A 3 86.31 13.31 25.95
CA PHE A 3 84.85 13.42 25.93
C PHE A 3 84.12 12.12 26.38
N SER A 4 82.95 12.25 27.02
CA SER A 4 81.89 11.21 27.05
C SER A 4 80.61 11.87 27.57
N PHE A 5 79.55 12.20 26.80
CA PHE A 5 78.70 11.46 25.86
C PHE A 5 77.83 10.36 26.50
N ALA A 6 76.74 10.75 27.16
CA ALA A 6 75.50 9.98 27.36
C ALA A 6 74.51 10.87 28.13
N ARG A 7 73.21 10.97 27.86
CA ARG A 7 72.30 10.34 26.91
C ARG A 7 71.13 11.32 26.76
N ARG A 8 70.80 11.68 25.52
CA ARG A 8 69.56 12.39 25.18
C ARG A 8 68.39 11.45 25.45
N VAL A 9 67.50 11.80 26.37
CA VAL A 9 66.12 11.29 26.35
C VAL A 9 65.30 12.39 25.70
N GLY A 10 65.23 12.33 24.36
CA GLY A 10 64.32 13.18 23.60
C GLY A 10 62.89 12.76 23.92
N LEU A 11 62.16 13.66 24.59
CA LEU A 11 60.71 13.56 24.73
C LEU A 11 60.12 13.65 23.32
N VAL A 12 59.72 12.52 22.75
CA VAL A 12 58.93 12.48 21.52
C VAL A 12 57.55 13.04 21.89
N VAL A 13 57.37 14.34 21.67
CA VAL A 13 56.05 14.98 21.71
C VAL A 13 55.31 14.49 20.47
N LEU A 14 54.54 13.42 20.64
CA LEU A 14 53.50 13.00 19.71
C LEU A 14 52.47 14.14 19.63
N VAL A 15 52.64 15.02 18.64
CA VAL A 15 51.60 15.94 18.22
C VAL A 15 50.50 15.09 17.59
N PHE A 16 49.57 14.63 18.45
CA PHE A 16 48.29 14.11 18.00
C PHE A 16 47.57 15.27 17.31
N CYS A 17 47.68 15.31 15.98
CA CYS A 17 46.77 16.09 15.14
C CYS A 17 45.36 15.61 15.48
N CYS A 18 44.67 16.36 16.33
CA CYS A 18 43.22 16.31 16.44
C CYS A 18 42.65 16.72 15.09
N PHE A 19 42.57 15.77 14.15
CA PHE A 19 41.61 15.83 13.08
C PHE A 19 40.24 15.74 13.75
N ALA A 20 39.73 16.90 14.17
CA ALA A 20 38.32 17.12 14.40
C ALA A 20 37.64 16.87 13.05
N THR A 21 37.35 15.61 12.77
CA THR A 21 36.40 15.24 11.75
C THR A 21 35.07 15.76 12.26
N SER A 22 34.72 16.96 11.81
CA SER A 22 33.35 17.44 11.87
C SER A 22 32.53 16.45 11.06
N ALA A 23 32.05 15.40 11.72
CA ALA A 23 30.97 14.59 11.22
C ALA A 23 29.81 15.57 11.06
N LEU A 24 29.64 16.09 9.84
CA LEU A 24 28.37 16.64 9.41
C LEU A 24 27.41 15.46 9.48
N ALA A 25 26.81 15.27 10.64
CA ALA A 25 25.58 14.52 10.76
C ALA A 25 24.63 15.25 9.82
N GLU A 26 24.45 14.68 8.63
CA GLU A 26 23.39 15.08 7.72
C GLU A 26 22.10 14.79 8.49
N GLU A 27 21.59 15.79 9.21
CA GLU A 27 20.31 15.72 9.86
C GLU A 27 19.31 15.52 8.74
N LYS A 28 18.97 14.26 8.51
CA LYS A 28 18.00 13.84 7.51
C LYS A 28 16.66 14.37 8.00
N VAL A 29 16.36 15.63 7.68
CA VAL A 29 15.15 16.34 8.08
C VAL A 29 13.97 15.44 7.73
N ARG A 30 13.35 14.87 8.77
CA ARG A 30 12.15 14.05 8.62
C ARG A 30 11.01 15.00 8.26
N LEU A 31 10.70 15.11 6.98
CA LEU A 31 9.55 15.88 6.52
C LEU A 31 8.28 15.22 7.04
N VAL A 32 7.62 15.87 7.98
CA VAL A 32 6.33 15.48 8.58
C VAL A 32 5.29 16.58 8.34
N PRO A 33 3.98 16.29 8.42
CA PRO A 33 2.95 17.31 8.32
C PRO A 33 3.16 18.40 9.39
N ASN A 34 3.27 19.65 8.96
CA ASN A 34 3.35 20.76 9.88
C ASN A 34 1.96 21.00 10.49
N ARG A 35 1.82 20.96 11.81
CA ARG A 35 0.52 21.07 12.50
C ARG A 35 -0.23 22.38 12.26
N THR A 36 0.49 23.47 11.97
CA THR A 36 -0.11 24.77 11.65
C THR A 36 -0.62 24.81 10.21
N TRP A 37 0.09 24.18 9.27
CA TRP A 37 -0.23 24.22 7.84
C TRP A 37 -1.14 23.09 7.39
N THR A 38 -1.02 21.94 8.02
CA THR A 38 -1.72 20.70 7.73
C THR A 38 -2.24 20.09 9.05
N PRO A 39 -3.17 20.77 9.75
CA PRO A 39 -3.78 20.26 10.98
C PRO A 39 -4.63 18.99 10.77
N GLY A 40 -4.93 18.62 9.51
CA GLY A 40 -5.81 17.50 9.18
C GLY A 40 -7.27 17.92 9.14
N ALA A 41 -7.63 18.79 8.20
CA ALA A 41 -9.00 19.23 8.02
C ALA A 41 -9.94 18.05 7.65
N VAL A 42 -11.09 17.96 8.32
CA VAL A 42 -12.12 16.94 8.09
C VAL A 42 -13.26 17.56 7.28
N ARG A 43 -13.78 16.81 6.30
CA ARG A 43 -14.98 17.16 5.53
C ARG A 43 -16.24 16.57 6.13
N SER A 44 -16.20 15.29 6.53
CA SER A 44 -17.37 14.58 7.03
C SER A 44 -17.02 13.62 8.15
N PHE A 45 -18.00 13.39 9.02
CA PHE A 45 -18.02 12.33 10.02
C PHE A 45 -19.16 11.34 9.77
N ASP A 46 -19.98 11.54 8.73
CA ASP A 46 -21.10 10.64 8.43
C ASP A 46 -20.58 9.43 7.66
N VAL A 47 -20.51 8.30 8.37
CA VAL A 47 -20.05 7.02 7.80
C VAL A 47 -20.96 6.57 6.65
N ARG A 48 -22.24 6.94 6.65
CA ARG A 48 -23.18 6.60 5.56
C ARG A 48 -22.87 7.35 4.28
N GLU A 49 -22.27 8.54 4.36
CA GLU A 49 -21.76 9.30 3.22
C GLU A 49 -20.38 8.75 2.79
N ILE A 50 -19.46 8.64 3.75
CA ILE A 50 -18.05 8.32 3.52
C ILE A 50 -17.86 6.94 2.89
N CYS A 51 -18.67 5.96 3.29
CA CYS A 51 -18.52 4.57 2.87
C CYS A 51 -19.27 4.24 1.57
N GLN A 52 -19.85 5.23 0.89
CA GLN A 52 -20.44 5.02 -0.42
C GLN A 52 -19.36 4.72 -1.47
N PRO A 53 -19.58 3.75 -2.37
CA PRO A 53 -18.70 3.50 -3.50
C PRO A 53 -18.41 4.78 -4.29
N GLY A 54 -17.14 5.10 -4.47
CA GLY A 54 -16.71 6.28 -5.22
C GLY A 54 -16.66 7.60 -4.46
N TYR A 55 -17.03 7.64 -3.16
CA TYR A 55 -16.99 8.86 -2.34
C TYR A 55 -15.63 9.60 -2.41
N ALA A 56 -14.53 8.89 -2.13
CA ALA A 56 -13.19 9.51 -2.15
C ALA A 56 -12.81 10.08 -3.54
N LYS A 57 -13.38 9.55 -4.62
CA LYS A 57 -13.19 10.07 -5.98
C LYS A 57 -14.05 11.31 -6.22
N SER A 58 -15.29 11.32 -5.77
CA SER A 58 -16.23 12.43 -6.00
C SER A 58 -15.82 13.72 -5.27
N VAL A 59 -15.21 13.59 -4.08
CA VAL A 59 -14.76 14.74 -3.28
C VAL A 59 -13.35 15.22 -3.62
N ARG A 60 -12.59 14.48 -4.44
CA ARG A 60 -11.23 14.85 -4.84
C ARG A 60 -11.24 15.89 -5.96
N LYS A 61 -10.81 17.11 -5.63
CA LYS A 61 -10.68 18.30 -6.49
C LYS A 61 -9.25 18.89 -6.48
N THR A 62 -8.26 18.18 -5.91
CA THR A 62 -6.87 18.65 -5.80
C THR A 62 -6.29 18.91 -7.18
N SER A 63 -6.09 20.19 -7.50
CA SER A 63 -5.54 20.65 -8.78
C SER A 63 -4.01 20.63 -8.78
N LYS A 64 -3.40 20.66 -9.97
CA LYS A 64 -1.94 20.87 -10.13
C LYS A 64 -1.48 22.16 -9.45
N LYS A 65 -2.24 23.26 -9.59
CA LYS A 65 -1.96 24.55 -8.97
C LYS A 65 -1.91 24.44 -7.44
N LEU A 66 -2.85 23.69 -6.85
CA LEU A 66 -2.84 23.43 -5.41
C LEU A 66 -1.62 22.62 -5.00
N LYS A 67 -1.29 21.53 -5.72
CA LYS A 67 -0.08 20.73 -5.45
C LYS A 67 1.20 21.57 -5.50
N ASP A 68 1.34 22.41 -6.51
CA ASP A 68 2.49 23.31 -6.66
C ASP A 68 2.58 24.33 -5.50
N LYS A 69 1.43 24.82 -5.01
CA LYS A 69 1.36 25.67 -3.80
C LYS A 69 1.85 24.92 -2.57
N ILE A 70 1.47 23.65 -2.37
CA ILE A 70 1.90 22.85 -1.23
C ILE A 70 3.41 22.63 -1.25
N TYR A 71 3.99 22.29 -2.41
CA TYR A 71 5.45 22.17 -2.56
C TYR A 71 6.18 23.45 -2.13
N LYS A 72 5.75 24.60 -2.66
CA LYS A 72 6.32 25.91 -2.30
C LYS A 72 6.16 26.21 -0.81
N LYS A 73 4.99 25.93 -0.24
CA LYS A 73 4.70 26.17 1.19
C LYS A 73 5.64 25.39 2.11
N TYR A 74 5.93 24.14 1.76
CA TYR A 74 6.83 23.27 2.52
C TYR A 74 8.32 23.48 2.19
N GLY A 75 8.66 24.37 1.27
CA GLY A 75 10.06 24.65 0.90
C GLY A 75 10.77 23.47 0.24
N VAL A 76 10.03 22.51 -0.34
CA VAL A 76 10.64 21.34 -0.99
C VAL A 76 10.50 21.43 -2.50
N GLN A 77 11.56 21.03 -3.21
CA GLN A 77 11.53 20.95 -4.67
C GLN A 77 10.44 19.97 -5.11
N LYS A 78 9.64 20.40 -6.10
CA LYS A 78 8.64 19.54 -6.72
C LYS A 78 9.32 18.34 -7.38
N ASP A 79 9.15 17.18 -6.76
CA ASP A 79 9.65 15.92 -7.29
C ASP A 79 8.64 14.80 -7.00
N PRO A 80 7.81 14.42 -8.00
CA PRO A 80 6.86 13.32 -7.86
C PRO A 80 7.48 11.95 -7.58
N LYS A 81 8.79 11.77 -7.80
CA LYS A 81 9.50 10.54 -7.47
C LYS A 81 9.88 10.49 -5.99
N ARG A 82 10.04 11.64 -5.33
CA ARG A 82 10.38 11.71 -3.91
C ARG A 82 9.19 11.97 -3.01
N TYR A 83 8.18 12.67 -3.51
CA TYR A 83 7.03 13.11 -2.74
C TYR A 83 5.71 12.86 -3.46
N LYS A 84 4.70 12.49 -2.67
CA LYS A 84 3.29 12.51 -3.06
C LYS A 84 2.62 13.65 -2.32
N ILE A 85 1.96 14.57 -3.04
CA ILE A 85 1.05 15.52 -2.37
C ILE A 85 -0.17 14.73 -1.91
N ASP A 86 -0.31 14.61 -0.60
CA ASP A 86 -1.19 13.63 0.01
C ASP A 86 -1.97 14.24 1.17
N HIS A 87 -3.09 13.58 1.50
CA HIS A 87 -3.97 14.01 2.57
C HIS A 87 -3.47 13.51 3.92
N LEU A 88 -3.44 14.31 4.99
CA LEU A 88 -3.10 13.82 6.34
C LEU A 88 -4.19 12.86 6.84
N ILE A 89 -5.46 13.26 6.71
CA ILE A 89 -6.62 12.39 6.86
C ILE A 89 -7.09 12.00 5.46
N PRO A 90 -7.12 10.72 5.07
CA PRO A 90 -7.50 10.35 3.73
C PRO A 90 -8.97 10.67 3.47
N LEU A 91 -9.27 11.00 2.22
CA LEU A 91 -10.65 11.22 1.76
C LEU A 91 -11.54 10.00 2.04
N SER A 92 -10.97 8.78 2.00
CA SER A 92 -11.70 7.53 2.26
C SER A 92 -12.25 7.40 3.68
N ILE A 93 -11.78 8.19 4.65
CA ILE A 93 -12.36 8.26 6.00
C ILE A 93 -12.89 9.66 6.32
N GLY A 94 -13.24 10.46 5.31
CA GLY A 94 -13.89 11.76 5.49
C GLY A 94 -12.96 12.96 5.61
N GLY A 95 -11.67 12.82 5.30
CA GLY A 95 -10.74 13.96 5.20
C GLY A 95 -11.18 15.00 4.16
N SER A 96 -10.74 16.25 4.35
CA SER A 96 -11.02 17.36 3.43
C SER A 96 -9.99 17.45 2.30
N ASP A 97 -10.44 17.83 1.10
CA ASP A 97 -9.57 18.05 -0.07
C ASP A 97 -9.07 19.49 -0.15
N THR A 98 -8.41 19.95 0.92
CA THR A 98 -8.00 21.35 1.11
C THR A 98 -6.55 21.44 1.55
N GLU A 99 -5.94 22.62 1.39
CA GLU A 99 -4.57 22.90 1.85
C GLU A 99 -4.31 22.52 3.32
N ALA A 100 -5.28 22.76 4.21
CA ALA A 100 -5.21 22.39 5.64
C ALA A 100 -5.18 20.87 5.91
N ASN A 101 -5.25 20.04 4.87
CA ASN A 101 -5.12 18.59 4.96
C ASN A 101 -4.08 18.05 3.97
N LEU A 102 -3.41 18.89 3.17
CA LEU A 102 -2.43 18.45 2.18
C LEU A 102 -0.99 18.74 2.60
N TRP A 103 -0.09 17.82 2.33
CA TRP A 103 1.35 17.95 2.58
C TRP A 103 2.17 17.10 1.59
N PRO A 104 3.48 17.34 1.41
CA PRO A 104 4.36 16.48 0.63
C PRO A 104 4.77 15.26 1.47
N SER A 105 4.13 14.12 1.24
CA SER A 105 4.47 12.84 1.88
C SER A 105 5.68 12.22 1.20
N PRO A 106 6.81 12.01 1.92
CA PRO A 106 7.99 11.34 1.36
C PRO A 106 7.72 9.88 1.00
N LEU A 107 8.25 9.42 -0.13
CA LEU A 107 8.07 8.04 -0.61
C LEU A 107 9.15 7.06 -0.12
N PHE A 108 10.33 7.56 0.26
CA PHE A 108 11.50 6.73 0.60
C PHE A 108 12.19 7.21 1.89
N THR A 109 11.46 7.14 3.01
CA THR A 109 11.94 7.47 4.35
C THR A 109 11.88 6.26 5.29
N GLN A 110 12.57 6.36 6.43
CA GLN A 110 12.62 5.37 7.49
C GLN A 110 12.19 6.03 8.81
N PRO A 111 11.57 5.31 9.76
CA PRO A 111 11.19 3.89 9.69
C PRO A 111 9.96 3.64 8.80
N VAL A 112 9.16 4.67 8.54
CA VAL A 112 7.96 4.62 7.70
C VAL A 112 7.97 5.70 6.62
N ASN A 113 7.24 5.47 5.54
CA ASN A 113 7.12 6.34 4.38
C ASN A 113 5.66 6.41 3.86
N GLY A 114 5.46 7.14 2.76
CA GLY A 114 4.15 7.36 2.15
C GLY A 114 3.44 6.07 1.70
N TYR A 115 4.17 5.01 1.33
CA TYR A 115 3.56 3.72 1.03
C TYR A 115 3.05 3.03 2.29
N ASP A 116 3.77 3.15 3.41
CA ASP A 116 3.34 2.63 4.71
C ASP A 116 2.08 3.35 5.19
N LYS A 117 2.06 4.67 5.04
CA LYS A 117 0.87 5.49 5.26
C LYS A 117 -0.31 5.02 4.39
N ASP A 118 -0.13 4.81 3.08
CA ASP A 118 -1.18 4.31 2.19
C ASP A 118 -1.78 2.97 2.67
N ARG A 119 -0.95 2.07 3.24
CA ARG A 119 -1.44 0.79 3.82
C ARG A 119 -2.26 1.01 5.09
N MET A 120 -1.80 1.88 6.00
CA MET A 120 -2.57 2.26 7.20
C MET A 120 -3.90 2.94 6.83
N GLU A 121 -3.91 3.84 5.86
CA GLU A 121 -5.14 4.51 5.40
C GLU A 121 -6.15 3.52 4.86
N PHE A 122 -5.69 2.52 4.12
CA PHE A 122 -6.56 1.43 3.66
C PHE A 122 -7.05 0.55 4.82
N ARG A 123 -6.23 0.27 5.83
CA ARG A 123 -6.66 -0.41 7.07
C ARG A 123 -7.75 0.39 7.78
N LEU A 124 -7.54 1.68 8.00
CA LEU A 124 -8.52 2.56 8.65
C LEU A 124 -9.82 2.67 7.87
N TYR A 125 -9.76 2.74 6.54
CA TYR A 125 -10.96 2.68 5.69
C TYR A 125 -11.75 1.39 5.93
N ARG A 126 -11.10 0.22 5.92
CA ARG A 126 -11.76 -1.06 6.19
C ARG A 126 -12.37 -1.09 7.60
N MET A 127 -11.62 -0.63 8.60
CA MET A 127 -12.10 -0.57 9.98
C MET A 127 -13.36 0.28 10.10
N VAL A 128 -13.37 1.48 9.50
CA VAL A 128 -14.51 2.40 9.56
C VAL A 128 -15.70 1.89 8.75
N CYS A 129 -15.48 1.44 7.51
CA CYS A 129 -16.57 1.12 6.59
C CYS A 129 -17.08 -0.32 6.65
N HIS A 130 -16.30 -1.25 7.23
CA HIS A 130 -16.64 -2.67 7.26
C HIS A 130 -16.61 -3.28 8.66
N GLU A 131 -15.95 -2.66 9.64
CA GLU A 131 -15.79 -3.21 11.00
C GLU A 131 -16.45 -2.31 12.08
N GLY A 132 -17.16 -1.25 11.68
CA GLY A 132 -17.89 -0.36 12.61
C GLY A 132 -16.99 0.51 13.49
N TYR A 133 -15.73 0.71 13.13
CA TYR A 133 -14.80 1.52 13.91
C TYR A 133 -15.18 3.01 13.88
N ASN A 134 -14.99 3.70 15.01
CA ASN A 134 -15.38 5.11 15.14
C ASN A 134 -14.50 6.01 14.26
N VAL A 135 -15.11 6.62 13.24
CA VAL A 135 -14.41 7.51 12.28
C VAL A 135 -13.71 8.69 12.95
N ARG A 136 -14.29 9.27 14.01
CA ARG A 136 -13.69 10.39 14.75
C ARG A 136 -12.41 9.95 15.46
N VAL A 137 -12.37 8.72 15.98
CA VAL A 137 -11.17 8.16 16.62
C VAL A 137 -10.07 7.93 15.59
N ALA A 138 -10.41 7.37 14.42
CA ALA A 138 -9.47 7.18 13.32
C ALA A 138 -8.88 8.52 12.84
N GLN A 139 -9.72 9.52 12.57
CA GLN A 139 -9.31 10.86 12.13
C GLN A 139 -8.42 11.56 13.16
N ARG A 140 -8.81 11.53 14.45
CA ARG A 140 -8.02 12.14 15.54
C ARG A 140 -6.64 11.50 15.70
N ALA A 141 -6.52 10.19 15.47
CA ALA A 141 -5.24 9.51 15.52
C ALA A 141 -4.26 10.08 14.47
N LEU A 142 -4.73 10.28 13.22
CA LEU A 142 -3.92 10.88 12.15
C LEU A 142 -3.59 12.35 12.39
N GLN A 143 -4.53 13.14 12.94
CA GLN A 143 -4.31 14.54 13.31
C GLN A 143 -3.23 14.70 14.37
N LYS A 144 -3.20 13.80 15.36
CA LYS A 144 -2.23 13.84 16.45
C LYS A 144 -0.84 13.51 15.93
N ASP A 145 -0.70 12.32 15.36
CA ASP A 145 0.55 11.81 14.80
C ASP A 145 0.26 10.57 13.94
N TRP A 146 0.44 10.70 12.64
CA TRP A 146 0.16 9.59 11.72
C TRP A 146 1.18 8.44 11.83
N GLN A 147 2.41 8.68 12.30
CA GLN A 147 3.41 7.63 12.48
C GLN A 147 3.06 6.79 13.71
N VAL A 148 2.66 7.43 14.80
CA VAL A 148 2.13 6.72 15.98
C VAL A 148 0.82 5.99 15.64
N ALA A 149 -0.01 6.58 14.77
CA ALA A 149 -1.19 5.89 14.25
C ALA A 149 -0.80 4.65 13.42
N TYR A 150 0.27 4.72 12.63
CA TYR A 150 0.78 3.59 11.87
C TYR A 150 1.14 2.43 12.80
N ASP A 151 1.96 2.69 13.82
CA ASP A 151 2.36 1.66 14.80
C ASP A 151 1.14 1.05 15.50
N LYS A 152 0.12 1.86 15.79
CA LYS A 152 -1.12 1.40 16.44
C LYS A 152 -1.97 0.50 15.55
N TYR A 153 -2.17 0.88 14.28
CA TYR A 153 -3.12 0.20 13.39
C TYR A 153 -2.47 -0.83 12.47
N CYS A 154 -1.14 -0.80 12.36
CA CYS A 154 -0.31 -1.71 11.58
C CYS A 154 0.83 -2.33 12.41
N PRO A 155 0.55 -2.91 13.60
CA PRO A 155 1.60 -3.44 14.47
C PRO A 155 2.35 -4.63 13.86
N GLU A 156 1.67 -5.40 13.01
CA GLU A 156 2.22 -6.57 12.33
C GLU A 156 2.30 -6.32 10.82
N PRO A 157 3.34 -6.80 10.11
CA PRO A 157 3.46 -6.64 8.65
C PRO A 157 2.21 -7.08 7.87
N ASP A 158 1.57 -8.17 8.33
CA ASP A 158 0.39 -8.75 7.69
C ASP A 158 -0.93 -8.04 8.06
N SER A 159 -0.93 -7.22 9.11
CA SER A 159 -2.13 -6.49 9.56
C SER A 159 -2.52 -5.36 8.61
N CYS A 160 -1.57 -4.87 7.81
CA CYS A 160 -1.75 -3.77 6.86
C CYS A 160 -1.23 -4.13 5.46
N PRO A 161 -1.92 -5.03 4.74
CA PRO A 161 -1.60 -5.28 3.34
C PRO A 161 -1.88 -4.03 2.50
N SER A 162 -1.13 -3.87 1.39
CA SER A 162 -1.52 -2.91 0.37
C SER A 162 -2.89 -3.26 -0.22
N PHE A 163 -3.59 -2.28 -0.80
CA PHE A 163 -4.83 -2.55 -1.53
C PHE A 163 -4.65 -3.66 -2.57
N VAL A 164 -3.51 -3.67 -3.26
CA VAL A 164 -3.20 -4.69 -4.27
C VAL A 164 -3.10 -6.07 -3.64
N ALA A 165 -2.28 -6.22 -2.60
CA ALA A 165 -2.11 -7.49 -1.90
C ALA A 165 -3.44 -8.00 -1.30
N TYR A 166 -4.25 -7.09 -0.75
CA TYR A 166 -5.58 -7.45 -0.23
C TYR A 166 -6.51 -7.98 -1.32
N MET A 167 -6.57 -7.32 -2.47
CA MET A 167 -7.43 -7.74 -3.59
C MET A 167 -6.96 -9.05 -4.21
N GLU A 168 -5.64 -9.25 -4.33
CA GLU A 168 -5.05 -10.51 -4.79
C GLU A 168 -5.37 -11.67 -3.84
N ALA A 169 -5.28 -11.45 -2.52
CA ALA A 169 -5.68 -12.44 -1.51
C ALA A 169 -7.19 -12.79 -1.57
N LYS A 170 -8.03 -11.87 -2.08
CA LYS A 170 -9.46 -12.12 -2.34
C LYS A 170 -9.73 -12.74 -3.73
N GLY A 171 -8.70 -13.06 -4.50
CA GLY A 171 -8.83 -13.63 -5.84
C GLY A 171 -9.33 -12.61 -6.88
N ILE A 172 -9.28 -11.31 -6.57
CA ILE A 172 -9.77 -10.25 -7.46
C ILE A 172 -8.60 -9.74 -8.32
N ALA A 173 -8.67 -10.03 -9.62
CA ALA A 173 -7.69 -9.59 -10.60
C ALA A 173 -7.83 -8.09 -10.90
N ILE A 174 -7.14 -7.22 -10.16
CA ILE A 174 -7.19 -5.76 -10.35
C ILE A 174 -6.18 -5.25 -11.38
N THR A 175 -5.01 -5.90 -11.52
CA THR A 175 -3.99 -5.48 -12.48
C THR A 175 -4.29 -6.04 -13.87
N ARG A 176 -3.85 -5.36 -14.95
CA ARG A 176 -3.98 -5.90 -16.32
C ARG A 176 -3.36 -7.30 -16.41
N LYS A 177 -2.15 -7.44 -15.87
CA LYS A 177 -1.44 -8.73 -15.78
C LYS A 177 -2.26 -9.80 -15.07
N ALA A 178 -2.86 -9.49 -13.91
CA ALA A 178 -3.70 -10.44 -13.19
C ALA A 178 -4.97 -10.79 -13.97
N ARG A 179 -5.59 -9.81 -14.67
CA ARG A 179 -6.77 -10.06 -15.51
C ARG A 179 -6.45 -10.96 -16.69
N ASP A 180 -5.32 -10.70 -17.36
CA ASP A 180 -4.84 -11.51 -18.48
C ASP A 180 -4.53 -12.94 -18.02
N ALA A 181 -3.90 -13.10 -16.85
CA ALA A 181 -3.63 -14.40 -16.25
C ALA A 181 -4.92 -15.14 -15.86
N ALA A 182 -5.90 -14.46 -15.26
CA ALA A 182 -7.19 -15.04 -14.92
C ALA A 182 -7.98 -15.46 -16.16
N LYS A 183 -7.97 -14.63 -17.22
CA LYS A 183 -8.56 -14.97 -18.53
C LYS A 183 -7.90 -16.20 -19.14
N LYS A 184 -6.57 -16.29 -19.10
CA LYS A 184 -5.81 -17.46 -19.58
C LYS A 184 -6.22 -18.73 -18.82
N LYS A 185 -6.25 -18.70 -17.48
CA LYS A 185 -6.69 -19.83 -16.66
C LYS A 185 -8.11 -20.28 -17.01
N LYS A 186 -9.04 -19.34 -17.20
CA LYS A 186 -10.42 -19.65 -17.59
C LYS A 186 -10.49 -20.35 -18.96
N LEU A 187 -9.74 -19.86 -19.95
CA LEU A 187 -9.67 -20.48 -21.28
C LEU A 187 -9.07 -21.89 -21.21
N GLU A 188 -8.02 -22.09 -20.41
CA GLU A 188 -7.42 -23.41 -20.19
C GLU A 188 -8.39 -24.38 -19.50
N GLU A 189 -9.15 -23.92 -18.51
CA GLU A 189 -10.18 -24.73 -17.85
C GLU A 189 -11.32 -25.10 -18.81
N GLU A 190 -11.81 -24.15 -19.62
CA GLU A 190 -12.80 -24.40 -20.66
C GLU A 190 -12.28 -25.39 -21.71
N ALA A 191 -11.02 -25.28 -22.13
CA ALA A 191 -10.39 -26.21 -23.06
C ALA A 191 -10.28 -27.62 -22.45
N ARG A 192 -9.87 -27.74 -21.17
CA ARG A 192 -9.84 -29.01 -20.45
C ARG A 192 -11.22 -29.65 -20.34
N LYS A 193 -12.25 -28.88 -19.99
CA LYS A 193 -13.65 -29.35 -19.93
C LYS A 193 -14.14 -29.85 -21.29
N LYS A 194 -13.87 -29.09 -22.37
CA LYS A 194 -14.21 -29.51 -23.74
C LYS A 194 -13.48 -30.80 -24.15
N ALA A 195 -12.21 -30.95 -23.78
CA ALA A 195 -11.45 -32.18 -24.05
C ALA A 195 -12.01 -33.38 -23.28
N ALA A 196 -12.36 -33.21 -22.00
CA ALA A 196 -12.99 -34.25 -21.19
C ALA A 196 -14.34 -34.69 -21.76
N GLN A 197 -15.14 -33.76 -22.28
CA GLN A 197 -16.44 -34.05 -22.87
C GLN A 197 -16.35 -34.80 -24.21
N LYS A 198 -15.28 -34.59 -24.99
CA LYS A 198 -15.00 -35.35 -26.22
C LYS A 198 -14.51 -36.78 -25.97
N ASN A 199 -13.95 -37.06 -24.79
CA ASN A 199 -13.46 -38.38 -24.41
C ASN A 199 -14.48 -39.19 -23.60
N VAL A 200 -15.73 -38.72 -23.50
CA VAL A 200 -16.81 -39.57 -22.99
C VAL A 200 -17.04 -40.65 -24.04
N PRO A 201 -16.82 -41.94 -23.74
CA PRO A 201 -17.13 -42.99 -24.68
C PRO A 201 -18.61 -42.83 -25.03
N GLU A 202 -18.89 -42.62 -26.31
CA GLU A 202 -20.22 -42.77 -26.86
C GLU A 202 -20.72 -44.11 -26.30
N LYS A 203 -21.79 -44.10 -25.49
CA LYS A 203 -22.42 -45.35 -25.07
C LYS A 203 -22.82 -46.01 -26.37
N SER A 204 -21.95 -46.89 -26.82
CA SER A 204 -22.09 -47.63 -28.04
C SER A 204 -23.47 -48.26 -27.99
N SER A 205 -24.13 -48.15 -29.13
CA SER A 205 -25.24 -48.96 -29.63
C SER A 205 -25.22 -50.42 -29.15
N LEU A 206 -25.48 -50.64 -27.85
CA LEU A 206 -25.70 -51.95 -27.22
C LEU A 206 -27.17 -52.12 -26.84
N CYS A 207 -27.99 -51.08 -27.00
CA CYS A 207 -29.43 -51.16 -26.78
C CYS A 207 -30.19 -51.71 -28.00
N GLY A 208 -29.63 -51.62 -29.22
CA GLY A 208 -30.27 -52.13 -30.44
C GLY A 208 -30.36 -53.65 -30.50
N SER A 209 -29.29 -54.35 -30.10
CA SER A 209 -29.22 -55.82 -30.20
C SER A 209 -29.87 -56.53 -29.01
N ALA A 210 -29.95 -55.89 -27.84
CA ALA A 210 -30.65 -56.44 -26.68
C ALA A 210 -32.18 -56.35 -26.83
N LEU A 211 -32.70 -55.26 -27.42
CA LEU A 211 -34.15 -55.13 -27.67
C LEU A 211 -34.64 -56.08 -28.77
N SER A 212 -33.85 -56.36 -29.80
CA SER A 212 -34.23 -57.33 -30.83
C SER A 212 -34.25 -58.77 -30.30
N PHE A 213 -33.38 -59.10 -29.35
CA PHE A 213 -33.36 -60.40 -28.69
C PHE A 213 -34.53 -60.58 -27.70
N ILE A 214 -34.88 -59.53 -26.94
CA ILE A 214 -36.02 -59.55 -26.01
C ILE A 214 -37.35 -59.60 -26.78
N LYS A 215 -37.51 -58.85 -27.89
CA LYS A 215 -38.71 -58.95 -28.74
C LYS A 215 -38.91 -60.35 -29.33
N ARG A 216 -37.82 -61.04 -29.72
CA ARG A 216 -37.89 -62.44 -30.18
C ARG A 216 -38.24 -63.45 -29.08
N LEU A 217 -37.86 -63.19 -27.83
CA LEU A 217 -38.19 -64.07 -26.70
C LEU A 217 -39.63 -63.92 -26.22
N PHE A 218 -40.27 -62.76 -26.44
CA PHE A 218 -41.62 -62.47 -25.94
C PHE A 218 -42.69 -62.31 -27.03
N GLY A 219 -42.38 -62.56 -28.31
CA GLY A 219 -43.39 -62.69 -29.37
C GLY A 219 -44.16 -61.41 -29.73
N PHE A 220 -43.59 -60.23 -29.45
CA PHE A 220 -44.14 -58.96 -29.91
C PHE A 220 -43.49 -58.59 -31.25
N GLU A 221 -44.17 -58.86 -32.36
CA GLU A 221 -43.90 -58.18 -33.64
C GLU A 221 -44.37 -56.70 -33.57
#